data_AF-A0A946ZZ51-F1
#
_entry.id   AF-A0A946ZZ51-F1
#
_cell.length_a   1.000
_cell.length_b   1.000
_cell.length_c   1.000
_cell.angle_alpha   90.00
_cell.angle_beta   90.00
_cell.angle_gamma   90.00
#
_symmetry.space_group_name_H-M   'P 1'
#
loop_
_entity.id
_entity.type
_entity.pdbx_description
1 polymer ?
#
loop_
_entity_poly.entity_id
_entity_poly.type
_entity_poly.pdbx_seq_one_letter_code
_entity_poly.pdbx_strand_id
1 'polypeptide(L)' 'EMESAGLYTLAAKFGVRALSILTISDSLVNGGEISSEMREQKLNEMVEIALNSF' A
#
# COMPACT_ATOMS: atom_id res chain seq x y z
N GLU A 1 -0.63 2.88 7.69
CA GLU A 1 -1.82 2.52 6.87
C GLU A 1 -3.01 2.38 7.80
N MET A 2 -4.23 2.58 7.30
CA MET A 2 -5.44 2.54 8.14
C MET A 2 -6.64 1.86 7.44
N GLU A 3 -6.46 1.38 6.22
CA GLU A 3 -7.55 0.94 5.33
C GLU A 3 -7.61 -0.58 5.11
N SER A 4 -6.49 -1.32 5.25
CA SER A 4 -6.41 -2.74 4.83
C SER A 4 -7.39 -3.64 5.59
N ALA A 5 -7.62 -3.36 6.87
CA ALA A 5 -8.59 -4.09 7.67
C ALA A 5 -10.03 -3.97 7.11
N GLY A 6 -10.41 -2.77 6.67
CA GLY A 6 -11.70 -2.53 6.03
C GLY A 6 -11.81 -3.23 4.68
N LEU A 7 -10.77 -3.11 3.84
CA LEU A 7 -10.69 -3.78 2.54
C LEU A 7 -10.87 -5.31 2.69
N TYR A 8 -10.12 -5.94 3.58
CA TYR A 8 -10.18 -7.39 3.76
C TYR A 8 -11.48 -7.87 4.39
N THR A 9 -12.05 -7.09 5.32
CA THR A 9 -13.37 -7.40 5.90
C THR A 9 -14.46 -7.41 4.82
N LEU A 10 -14.47 -6.41 3.94
CA LEU A 10 -15.42 -6.34 2.84
C LEU A 10 -15.19 -7.44 1.81
N ALA A 11 -13.92 -7.71 1.48
CA ALA A 11 -13.57 -8.78 0.55
C ALA A 11 -14.08 -10.15 1.02
N ALA A 12 -13.85 -10.47 2.30
CA ALA A 12 -14.36 -11.68 2.94
C ALA A 12 -15.90 -11.70 2.97
N LYS A 13 -16.55 -10.58 3.31
CA LYS A 13 -18.02 -10.47 3.36
C LYS A 13 -18.67 -10.76 2.00
N PHE A 14 -18.07 -10.33 0.90
CA PHE A 14 -18.63 -10.48 -0.45
C PHE A 14 -18.02 -11.63 -1.26
N GLY A 15 -17.11 -12.43 -0.67
CA GLY A 15 -16.50 -13.58 -1.33
C GLY A 15 -15.59 -13.22 -2.50
N VAL A 16 -14.96 -12.04 -2.48
CA VAL A 16 -14.03 -11.56 -3.52
C VAL A 16 -12.59 -11.62 -3.04
N ARG A 17 -11.63 -11.63 -3.98
CA ARG A 17 -10.20 -11.59 -3.67
C ARG A 17 -9.74 -10.14 -3.50
N ALA A 18 -8.93 -9.87 -2.48
CA ALA A 18 -8.29 -8.58 -2.26
C ALA A 18 -6.87 -8.75 -1.74
N LEU A 19 -6.01 -7.76 -2.02
CA LEU A 19 -4.62 -7.69 -1.58
C LEU A 19 -4.25 -6.22 -1.34
N SER A 20 -3.44 -5.94 -0.32
CA SER A 20 -2.83 -4.63 -0.09
C SER A 20 -1.33 -4.76 -0.27
N ILE A 21 -0.74 -3.91 -1.11
CA ILE A 21 0.72 -3.79 -1.28
C ILE A 21 1.08 -2.38 -0.80
N LEU A 22 2.09 -2.28 0.07
CA LEU A 22 2.42 -1.07 0.80
C LEU A 22 3.91 -0.78 0.67
N THR A 23 4.28 0.48 0.39
CA THR A 23 5.67 0.96 0.52
C THR A 23 5.81 1.78 1.79
N ILE A 24 6.90 1.55 2.53
CA ILE A 24 7.23 2.33 3.72
C ILE A 24 7.66 3.74 3.27
N SER A 25 6.78 4.72 3.48
CA SER A 25 7.09 6.15 3.28
C SER A 25 7.70 6.81 4.52
N ASP A 26 7.31 6.31 5.69
CA ASP A 26 7.65 6.90 6.98
C ASP A 26 8.11 5.80 7.92
N SER A 27 9.23 6.04 8.58
CA SER A 27 9.80 5.11 9.55
C SER A 27 9.55 5.64 10.96
N LEU A 28 8.63 4.99 11.66
CA LEU A 28 8.28 5.33 13.04
C LEU A 28 9.41 5.08 14.04
N VAL A 29 10.43 4.30 13.65
CA VAL A 29 11.55 3.92 14.52
C VAL A 29 12.61 5.02 14.57
N ASN A 30 12.94 5.62 13.42
CA ASN A 30 13.98 6.64 13.30
C ASN A 30 13.43 8.04 12.98
N GLY A 31 12.11 8.17 12.80
CA GLY A 31 11.44 9.44 12.50
C GLY A 31 11.64 9.95 11.07
N GLY A 32 12.21 9.14 10.17
CA GLY A 32 12.39 9.54 8.78
C GLY A 32 11.07 9.55 8.01
N GLU A 33 10.83 10.60 7.23
CA GLU A 33 9.69 10.75 6.33
C GLU A 33 10.17 11.15 4.94
N ILE A 34 9.46 10.70 3.90
CA ILE A 34 9.67 11.16 2.53
C ILE A 34 8.72 12.31 2.19
N SER A 35 9.19 13.25 1.38
CA SER A 35 8.40 14.40 0.92
C SER A 35 7.22 13.96 0.05
N SER A 36 6.20 14.81 -0.06
CA SER A 36 5.03 14.55 -0.92
C SER A 36 5.40 14.31 -2.38
N GLU A 37 6.37 15.04 -2.92
CA GLU A 37 6.88 14.84 -4.29
C GLU A 37 7.52 13.44 -4.46
N MET A 38 8.28 12.99 -3.46
CA MET A 38 8.86 11.64 -3.49
C MET A 38 7.77 10.56 -3.40
N ARG A 39 6.71 10.77 -2.61
CA ARG A 39 5.57 9.82 -2.54
C ARG A 39 4.89 9.65 -3.90
N GLU A 40 4.77 10.74 -4.65
CA GLU A 40 4.17 10.70 -5.98
C GLU A 40 5.09 10.02 -7.01
N GLN A 41 6.39 10.34 -7.00
CA GLN A 41 7.29 9.97 -8.10
C GLN A 41 8.11 8.69 -7.88
N LYS A 42 8.27 8.23 -6.62
CA LYS A 42 9.27 7.21 -6.26
C LYS A 42 8.70 5.87 -5.81
N LEU A 43 7.39 5.68 -5.90
CA LEU A 43 6.72 4.42 -5.51
C LEU A 43 6.38 3.52 -6.70
N ASN A 44 7.03 3.72 -7.85
CA ASN A 44 6.71 3.03 -9.11
C ASN A 44 6.89 1.52 -9.04
N GLU A 45 7.91 1.03 -8.32
CA GLU A 45 8.17 -0.41 -8.19
C GLU A 45 6.98 -1.14 -7.53
N MET A 46 6.35 -0.52 -6.53
CA MET A 46 5.13 -1.04 -5.90
C MET A 46 3.99 -1.17 -6.93
N VAL A 47 3.85 -0.18 -7.80
CA VAL A 47 2.83 -0.17 -8.87
C VAL A 47 3.12 -1.26 -9.89
N GLU A 48 4.37 -1.42 -10.31
CA GLU A 48 4.78 -2.48 -11.23
C GLU A 48 4.51 -3.87 -10.66
N ILE A 49 4.84 -4.11 -9.38
CA ILE A 49 4.53 -5.38 -8.69
C ILE A 49 3.01 -5.60 -8.67
N ALA A 50 2.22 -4.57 -8.35
CA ALA A 50 0.76 -4.67 -8.34
C ALA A 50 0.20 -5.03 -9.73
N LEU A 51 0.69 -4.39 -10.80
CA LEU A 51 0.29 -4.68 -12.18
C LEU A 51 0.63 -6.12 -12.60
N ASN A 52 1.73 -6.67 -12.09
CA ASN A 52 2.17 -8.04 -12.38
C ASN A 52 1.54 -9.10 -11.46
N SER A 53 0.72 -8.71 -10.48
CA SER A 53 0.08 -9.64 -9.53
C SER A 53 -1.28 -10.17 -10.01
N PHE A 54 -1.71 -9.79 -11.23
CA PHE A 54 -2.98 -10.18 -11.85
C PHE A 54 -2.84 -11.33 -12.85
#